data_AF-A0A1W9GJY7-F1
#
_entry.id   AF-A0A1W9GJY7-F1
#
_cell.length_a   1.000
_cell.length_b   1.000
_cell.length_c   1.000
_cell.angle_alpha   90.00
_cell.angle_beta   90.00
_cell.angle_gamma   90.00
#
_symmetry.space_group_name_H-M   'P 1'
#
loop_
_entity.id
_entity.type
_entity.pdbx_description
1 polymer ?
#
loop_
_entity_poly.entity_id
_entity_poly.type
_entity_poly.pdbx_seq_one_letter_code
_entity_poly.pdbx_strand_id
1 'polypeptide(L)'
;MVHERVVLIGEDHPSVAGHFPNQPIVPGVVLLGEVFEMLRLGLAAPIRVTQLSAVKFSSPLRPGEALTIRVEEDAIAHAVFSCHVQGRPVASGSIEFTRAERT
;
A
#
# COMPACT_ATOMS: atom_id res chain seq x y z
N MET A 1 2.09 8.39 14.07
CA MET A 1 3.53 8.26 13.74
C MET A 1 3.68 8.20 12.23
N VAL A 2 4.86 8.51 11.69
CA VAL A 2 5.14 8.42 10.25
C VAL A 2 6.05 7.24 10.00
N HIS A 3 5.68 6.43 9.03
CA HIS A 3 6.47 5.32 8.52
C HIS A 3 6.72 5.54 7.03
N GLU A 4 7.85 5.05 6.51
CA GLU A 4 8.16 5.12 5.08
C GLU A 4 9.00 3.93 4.66
N ARG A 5 8.73 3.36 3.47
CA ARG A 5 9.60 2.37 2.84
C ARG A 5 9.51 2.42 1.32
N VAL A 6 10.51 1.86 0.67
CA VAL A 6 10.50 1.59 -0.77
C VAL A 6 10.26 0.12 -1.02
N VAL A 7 9.37 -0.22 -1.95
CA VAL A 7 9.09 -1.59 -2.38
C VAL A 7 9.23 -1.73 -3.88
N LEU A 8 9.60 -2.92 -4.34
CA LEU A 8 9.61 -3.31 -5.75
C LEU A 8 8.69 -4.52 -5.92
N ILE A 9 7.76 -4.42 -6.86
CA ILE A 9 6.88 -5.53 -7.25
C ILE A 9 7.33 -5.95 -8.65
N GLY A 10 8.04 -7.07 -8.74
CA GLY A 10 8.66 -7.55 -9.98
C GLY A 10 7.65 -8.06 -11.01
N GLU A 11 8.12 -8.26 -12.23
CA GLU A 11 7.35 -8.88 -13.33
C GLU A 11 6.98 -10.34 -13.04
N ASP A 12 7.79 -11.00 -12.21
CA ASP A 12 7.61 -12.36 -11.73
C ASP A 12 6.53 -12.47 -10.64
N HIS A 13 6.00 -11.34 -10.15
CA HIS A 13 4.90 -11.38 -9.19
C HIS A 13 3.67 -12.07 -9.82
N PRO A 14 3.10 -13.11 -9.19
CA PRO A 14 2.08 -13.96 -9.81
C PRO A 14 0.82 -13.21 -10.22
N SER A 15 0.52 -12.07 -9.58
CA SER A 15 -0.62 -11.22 -9.93
C SER A 15 -0.38 -10.29 -11.13
N VAL A 16 0.86 -10.14 -11.59
CA VAL A 16 1.21 -9.29 -12.74
C VAL A 16 0.97 -10.06 -14.04
N ALA A 17 1.18 -11.38 -14.01
CA ALA A 17 0.88 -12.25 -15.14
C ALA A 17 -0.60 -12.10 -15.57
N GLY A 18 -0.82 -11.62 -16.80
CA GLY A 18 -2.16 -11.38 -17.33
C GLY A 18 -2.82 -10.07 -16.87
N HIS A 19 -2.12 -9.20 -16.15
CA HIS A 19 -2.64 -7.90 -15.69
C HIS A 19 -1.75 -6.73 -16.17
N PHE A 20 -1.83 -6.31 -17.44
CA PHE A 20 -2.59 -6.89 -18.54
C PHE A 20 -1.64 -7.42 -19.62
N PRO A 21 -2.08 -8.34 -20.49
CA PRO A 21 -1.25 -8.79 -21.60
C PRO A 21 -0.70 -7.61 -22.40
N ASN A 22 0.61 -7.61 -22.67
CA ASN A 22 1.36 -6.56 -23.39
C ASN A 22 1.40 -5.17 -22.72
N GLN A 23 0.70 -4.96 -21.61
CA GLN A 23 0.70 -3.70 -20.88
C GLN A 23 0.60 -3.96 -19.37
N PRO A 24 1.64 -4.56 -18.75
CA PRO A 24 1.59 -4.97 -17.36
C PRO A 24 1.52 -3.75 -16.43
N ILE A 25 0.63 -3.84 -15.46
CA ILE A 25 0.50 -2.90 -14.35
C ILE A 25 0.28 -3.72 -13.06
N VAL A 26 0.83 -3.25 -11.96
CA VAL A 26 0.60 -3.87 -10.65
C VAL A 26 -0.87 -3.69 -10.27
N PRO A 27 -1.60 -4.75 -9.88
CA PRO A 27 -2.97 -4.62 -9.40
C PRO A 27 -3.04 -3.74 -8.14
N GLY A 28 -4.04 -2.87 -8.05
CA GLY A 28 -4.20 -1.96 -6.92
C GLY A 28 -4.27 -2.67 -5.56
N VAL A 29 -4.82 -3.88 -5.51
CA VAL A 29 -4.88 -4.70 -4.28
C VAL A 29 -3.52 -5.18 -3.79
N VAL A 30 -2.55 -5.41 -4.69
CA VAL A 30 -1.18 -5.78 -4.29
C VAL A 30 -0.47 -4.58 -3.68
N LEU A 31 -0.63 -3.40 -4.31
CA LEU A 31 -0.16 -2.15 -3.73
C LEU A 31 -0.77 -1.90 -2.34
N LEU A 32 -2.08 -2.09 -2.17
CA LEU A 32 -2.74 -1.93 -0.87
C LEU A 32 -2.24 -2.94 0.16
N GLY A 33 -1.94 -4.19 -0.25
CA GLY A 33 -1.31 -5.17 0.61
C GLY A 33 0.02 -4.68 1.18
N GLU A 34 0.85 -4.04 0.36
CA GLU A 34 2.09 -3.41 0.83
C GLU A 34 1.81 -2.29 1.84
N VAL A 35 0.82 -1.43 1.58
CA VAL A 35 0.42 -0.37 2.52
C VAL A 35 -0.01 -0.95 3.87
N PHE A 36 -0.81 -2.02 3.89
CA PHE A 36 -1.27 -2.64 5.13
C PHE A 36 -0.14 -3.32 5.89
N GLU A 37 0.75 -4.01 5.18
CA GLU A 37 1.93 -4.62 5.77
C GLU A 37 2.85 -3.55 6.39
N MET A 38 2.93 -2.37 5.77
CA MET A 38 3.69 -1.25 6.31
C MET A 38 3.10 -0.72 7.62
N LEU A 39 1.78 -0.51 7.65
CA LEU A 39 1.08 -0.11 8.86
C LEU A 39 1.25 -1.16 9.99
N ARG A 40 1.14 -2.45 9.66
CA ARG A 40 1.34 -3.56 10.60
C ARG A 40 2.75 -3.57 11.20
N LEU A 41 3.78 -3.40 10.37
CA LEU A 41 5.18 -3.35 10.81
C LEU A 41 5.48 -2.09 11.64
N GLY A 42 4.95 -0.93 11.22
CA GLY A 42 5.13 0.34 11.93
C GLY A 42 4.54 0.33 13.34
N LEU A 43 3.39 -0.33 13.51
CA LEU A 43 2.72 -0.51 14.80
C LEU A 43 3.33 -1.60 15.68
N ALA A 44 4.20 -2.46 15.12
CA ALA A 44 4.71 -3.66 15.78
C ALA A 44 3.61 -4.56 16.38
N ALA A 45 2.40 -4.54 15.79
CA ALA A 45 1.22 -5.22 16.30
C ALA A 45 0.40 -5.80 15.14
N PRO A 46 -0.32 -6.91 15.34
CA PRO A 46 -1.30 -7.35 14.36
C PRO A 46 -2.44 -6.33 14.29
N ILE A 47 -2.88 -6.04 13.07
CA ILE A 47 -3.99 -5.14 12.80
C ILE A 47 -5.04 -5.83 11.95
N ARG A 48 -6.28 -5.35 12.05
CA ARG A 48 -7.34 -5.65 11.11
C ARG A 48 -7.80 -4.34 10.48
N VAL A 49 -7.58 -4.20 9.17
CA VAL A 49 -8.18 -3.09 8.41
C VAL A 49 -9.69 -3.30 8.41
N THR A 50 -10.43 -2.31 8.89
CA THR A 50 -11.90 -2.35 8.98
C THR A 50 -12.54 -1.56 7.84
N GLN A 51 -11.89 -0.49 7.38
CA GLN A 51 -12.41 0.33 6.31
C GLN A 51 -11.29 0.97 5.49
N LEU A 52 -11.54 1.13 4.19
CA LEU A 52 -10.80 2.03 3.31
C LEU A 52 -11.69 3.24 3.03
N SER A 53 -11.57 4.29 3.84
CA SER A 53 -12.47 5.45 3.81
C SER A 53 -12.37 6.21 2.48
N ALA A 54 -11.18 6.24 1.88
CA ALA A 54 -10.96 6.70 0.51
C ALA A 54 -9.73 6.01 -0.08
N VAL A 55 -9.77 5.68 -1.37
CA VAL A 55 -8.60 5.25 -2.13
C VAL A 55 -8.65 5.89 -3.52
N LYS A 56 -7.53 6.49 -3.93
CA LYS A 56 -7.35 7.04 -5.27
C LYS A 56 -6.12 6.43 -5.91
N PHE A 57 -6.29 5.75 -7.03
CA PHE A 57 -5.19 5.32 -7.91
C PHE A 57 -4.99 6.38 -8.99
N SER A 58 -3.99 7.25 -8.81
CA SER A 58 -3.77 8.43 -9.65
C SER A 58 -2.97 8.12 -10.93
N SER A 59 -2.11 7.11 -10.89
CA SER A 59 -1.40 6.61 -12.06
C SER A 59 -1.05 5.13 -11.89
N PRO A 60 -0.87 4.36 -12.98
CA PRO A 60 -0.49 2.96 -12.87
C PRO A 60 0.91 2.81 -12.26
N LEU A 61 1.08 1.76 -11.46
CA LEU A 61 2.39 1.26 -11.07
C LEU A 61 2.83 0.21 -12.07
N ARG A 62 3.99 0.38 -12.72
CA ARG A 62 4.58 -0.64 -13.57
C ARG A 62 5.39 -1.62 -12.72
N PRO A 63 5.49 -2.90 -13.11
CA PRO A 63 6.39 -3.84 -12.44
C PRO A 63 7.83 -3.31 -12.43
N GLY A 64 8.55 -3.56 -11.34
CA GLY A 64 9.92 -3.12 -11.14
C GLY A 64 10.10 -1.64 -10.79
N GLU A 65 9.06 -0.81 -10.85
CA GLU A 65 9.16 0.57 -10.36
C GLU A 65 9.33 0.60 -8.83
N ALA A 66 10.26 1.43 -8.37
CA ALA A 66 10.51 1.67 -6.95
C ALA A 66 9.38 2.54 -6.37
N LEU A 67 8.43 1.89 -5.70
CA LEU A 67 7.30 2.55 -5.08
C LEU A 67 7.68 2.99 -3.65
N THR A 68 7.73 4.29 -3.42
CA THR A 68 7.81 4.85 -2.07
C THR A 68 6.43 4.86 -1.45
N ILE A 69 6.25 4.14 -0.33
CA ILE A 69 5.03 4.10 0.46
C ILE A 69 5.29 4.88 1.75
N ARG A 70 4.43 5.86 2.01
CA ARG A 70 4.40 6.62 3.25
C ARG A 70 3.05 6.46 3.92
N VAL A 71 3.05 6.17 5.22
CA VAL A 71 1.84 6.00 6.03
C VAL A 71 1.99 6.84 7.28
N GLU A 72 0.98 7.65 7.55
CA GLU A 72 0.88 8.51 8.72
C GLU A 72 -0.34 8.07 9.53
N GLU A 73 -0.10 7.51 10.72
CA GLU A 73 -1.17 7.08 11.62
C GLU A 73 -1.39 8.08 12.75
N ASP A 74 -2.63 8.11 13.25
CA ASP A 74 -3.03 8.89 14.42
C ASP A 74 -3.38 8.00 15.63
N ALA A 75 -3.81 8.62 16.73
CA ALA A 75 -4.12 7.94 17.97
C ALA A 75 -5.45 7.15 17.95
N ILE A 76 -6.32 7.40 16.98
CA ILE A 76 -7.69 6.85 16.92
C ILE A 76 -7.84 5.69 15.94
N ALA A 77 -6.72 5.01 15.64
CA ALA A 77 -6.67 3.87 14.72
C ALA A 77 -7.12 4.20 13.30
N HIS A 78 -6.75 5.40 12.86
CA HIS A 78 -6.86 5.88 11.51
C HIS A 78 -5.46 6.16 10.94
N ALA A 79 -5.28 5.94 9.64
CA ALA A 79 -4.04 6.22 8.94
C ALA A 79 -4.29 6.77 7.53
N VAL A 80 -3.47 7.74 7.12
CA VAL A 80 -3.43 8.27 5.76
C VAL A 80 -2.19 7.72 5.06
N PHE A 81 -2.32 7.29 3.81
CA PHE A 81 -1.20 6.82 3.02
C PHE A 81 -1.04 7.59 1.72
N SER A 82 0.20 7.66 1.26
CA SER A 82 0.55 8.12 -0.08
C SER A 82 1.64 7.25 -0.68
N CYS A 83 1.58 7.07 -1.99
CA CYS A 83 2.45 6.19 -2.74
C CYS A 83 2.94 6.92 -3.99
N HIS A 84 4.26 6.96 -4.19
CA HIS A 84 4.89 7.70 -5.27
C HIS A 84 5.99 6.91 -5.95
N VAL A 85 6.19 7.14 -7.25
CA VAL A 85 7.37 6.69 -8.00
C VAL A 85 8.08 7.93 -8.50
N GLN A 86 9.28 8.22 -7.99
CA GLN A 86 10.06 9.41 -8.38
C GLN A 86 9.22 10.71 -8.36
N GLY A 87 8.36 10.88 -7.35
CA GLY A 87 7.46 12.03 -7.22
C GLY A 87 6.15 11.97 -8.02
N ARG A 88 5.99 11.02 -8.95
CA ARG A 88 4.71 10.76 -9.62
C ARG A 88 3.72 10.11 -8.64
N PRO A 89 2.53 10.68 -8.42
CA PRO A 89 1.53 10.09 -7.52
C PRO A 89 0.96 8.81 -8.13
N VAL A 90 1.12 7.69 -7.42
CA VAL A 90 0.59 6.38 -7.83
C VAL A 90 -0.73 6.10 -7.13
N ALA A 91 -0.74 6.17 -5.80
CA ALA A 91 -1.94 5.94 -5.01
C ALA A 91 -1.94 6.77 -3.71
N SER A 92 -3.11 7.05 -3.18
CA SER A 92 -3.27 7.63 -1.84
C SER A 92 -4.62 7.25 -1.25
N GLY A 93 -4.76 7.41 0.05
CA GLY A 93 -6.02 7.11 0.71
C GLY A 93 -5.97 7.20 2.22
N SER A 94 -7.06 6.77 2.85
CA SER A 94 -7.21 6.68 4.30
C SER A 94 -7.78 5.32 4.71
N ILE A 95 -7.33 4.84 5.87
CA ILE A 95 -7.55 3.50 6.39
C ILE A 95 -8.04 3.63 7.82
N GLU A 96 -9.14 2.97 8.14
CA GLU A 96 -9.54 2.67 9.53
C GLU A 96 -9.10 1.25 9.87
N PHE A 97 -8.60 1.04 11.07
CA PHE A 97 -8.16 -0.27 11.53
C PHE A 97 -8.45 -0.50 13.01
N THR A 98 -8.35 -1.76 13.43
CA THR A 98 -8.30 -2.13 14.84
C THR A 98 -7.01 -2.88 15.12
N ARG A 99 -6.50 -2.77 16.35
CA ARG A 99 -5.42 -3.64 16.83
C ARG A 99 -6.03 -4.99 17.15
N ALA A 100 -5.51 -6.06 16.56
CA ALA A 100 -5.90 -7.42 16.92
C ALA A 100 -5.08 -7.86 18.14
N GLU A 101 -5.64 -8.74 18.96
CA GLU A 101 -4.85 -9.43 19.98
C GLU A 101 -3.95 -10.47 19.28
N ARG A 102 -2.72 -10.66 19.77
CA ARG A 102 -1.87 -11.77 19.34
C ARG A 102 -2.52 -13.05 19.87
N THR A 103 -3.13 -13.85 18.99
CA THR A 103 -3.43 -15.27 19.29
C THR A 103 -2.16 -16.09 19.25
#